data_AF-A0A920A7D2-F1
#
_entry.id   AF-A0A920A7D2-F1
#
_cell.length_a   1.000
_cell.length_b   1.000
_cell.length_c   1.000
_cell.angle_alpha   90.00
_cell.angle_beta   90.00
_cell.angle_gamma   90.00
#
_symmetry.space_group_name_H-M   'P 1'
#
loop_
_entity.id
_entity.type
_entity.pdbx_description
1 polymer ?
#
loop_
_entity_poly.entity_id
_entity_poly.type
_entity_poly.pdbx_seq_one_letter_code
_entity_poly.pdbx_strand_id
1 'polypeptide(L)' 'MRDWSKELGISPAQVLAVGDGSNDLAMLEAAGMGVAFRAKSAVAAAARHTVSMAT' A
#
# COMPACT_ATOMS: atom_id res chain seq x y z
N MET A 1 -8.17 2.58 7.09
CA MET A 1 -8.51 1.84 5.85
C MET A 1 -9.76 1.00 6.02
N ARG A 2 -9.74 -0.11 6.79
CA ARG A 2 -10.86 -1.07 6.85
C ARG A 2 -12.20 -0.45 7.26
N ASP A 3 -12.21 0.41 8.28
CA ASP A 3 -13.45 1.04 8.76
C ASP A 3 -14.05 1.99 7.72
N TRP A 4 -13.25 2.86 7.13
CA TRP A 4 -13.69 3.72 6.02
C TRP A 4 -14.14 2.93 4.80
N SER A 5 -13.42 1.87 4.42
CA SER A 5 -13.83 0.99 3.32
C SER A 5 -15.21 0.37 3.60
N LYS A 6 -15.47 -0.04 4.84
CA LYS A 6 -16.76 -0.58 5.27
C LYS A 6 -17.87 0.49 5.22
N GLU A 7 -17.60 1.67 5.75
CA GLU A 7 -18.54 2.80 5.75
C GLU A 7 -18.93 3.24 4.33
N LEU A 8 -17.98 3.18 3.40
CA LEU A 8 -18.16 3.56 2.00
C LEU A 8 -18.64 2.41 1.10
N GLY A 9 -18.81 1.19 1.63
CA GLY A 9 -19.18 0.02 0.83
C GLY A 9 -18.13 -0.41 -0.20
N ILE A 10 -16.86 -0.08 0.04
CA ILE A 10 -15.72 -0.37 -0.84
C ILE A 10 -15.07 -1.67 -0.36
N SER A 11 -14.98 -2.67 -1.24
CA SER A 11 -14.24 -3.91 -0.93
C SER A 11 -12.73 -3.66 -0.90
N PRO A 12 -11.93 -4.44 -0.14
CA PRO A 12 -10.47 -4.29 -0.13
C PRO A 12 -9.84 -4.35 -1.54
N ALA A 13 -10.41 -5.16 -2.44
CA ALA A 13 -9.97 -5.27 -3.83
C ALA A 13 -10.08 -3.97 -4.64
N GLN A 14 -10.95 -3.05 -4.21
CA GLN A 14 -11.14 -1.73 -4.83
C GLN A 14 -10.28 -0.63 -4.17
N VAL A 15 -9.49 -0.98 -3.15
CA VAL A 15 -8.65 -0.02 -2.42
C VAL A 15 -7.25 0.03 -3.03
N LEU A 16 -6.78 1.26 -3.27
CA LEU A 16 -5.38 1.57 -3.50
C LEU A 16 -4.80 2.17 -2.21
N ALA A 17 -3.70 1.60 -1.73
CA ALA A 17 -2.95 2.12 -0.59
C ALA A 17 -1.53 2.51 -1.02
N VAL A 18 -1.04 3.63 -0.52
CA VAL A 18 0.32 4.12 -0.75
C VAL A 18 1.02 4.31 0.59
N GLY A 19 2.28 3.89 0.68
CA GLY A 19 3.10 4.04 1.88
C GLY A 19 4.60 4.00 1.54
N ASP A 20 5.44 4.32 2.52
CA ASP A 20 6.90 4.39 2.37
C ASP A 20 7.66 3.63 3.48
N GLY A 21 6.96 3.31 4.58
CA GLY A 21 7.52 2.75 5.79
C GLY A 21 7.07 1.33 6.10
N SER A 22 7.77 0.68 7.05
CA SER A 22 7.43 -0.68 7.49
C SER A 22 6.11 -0.76 8.24
N ASN A 23 5.67 0.35 8.85
CA ASN A 23 4.36 0.51 9.47
C ASN A 23 3.20 0.38 8.46
N ASP A 24 3.46 0.61 7.17
CA ASP A 24 2.43 0.56 6.13
C ASP A 24 2.26 -0.84 5.55
N LEU A 25 3.17 -1.79 5.81
CA LEU A 25 3.17 -3.11 5.16
C LEU A 25 1.84 -3.85 5.30
N ALA A 26 1.26 -3.88 6.50
CA ALA A 26 -0.03 -4.52 6.72
C ALA A 26 -1.18 -3.82 5.96
N MET A 27 -1.07 -2.50 5.73
CA MET A 27 -2.05 -1.75 4.94
C MET A 27 -1.86 -1.99 3.45
N LEU A 28 -0.61 -2.00 2.97
CA LEU A 28 -0.27 -2.27 1.57
C LEU A 28 -0.64 -3.70 1.16
N GLU A 29 -0.45 -4.68 2.04
CA GLU A 29 -0.84 -6.08 1.83
C GLU A 29 -2.36 -6.27 1.80
N ALA A 30 -3.09 -5.54 2.65
CA ALA A 30 -4.54 -5.67 2.75
C ALA A 30 -5.30 -4.98 1.61
N ALA A 31 -4.67 -4.05 0.88
CA ALA A 31 -5.27 -3.35 -0.25
C ALA A 31 -5.22 -4.20 -1.53
N GLY A 32 -6.22 -4.05 -2.39
CA GLY A 32 -6.22 -4.66 -3.73
C GLY A 32 -5.01 -4.20 -4.56
N MET A 33 -4.56 -2.97 -4.33
CA MET A 33 -3.32 -2.44 -4.88
C MET A 33 -2.52 -1.68 -3.81
N GLY A 34 -1.46 -2.30 -3.29
CA GLY A 34 -0.48 -1.67 -2.42
C GLY A 34 0.74 -1.15 -3.18
N VAL A 35 1.05 0.14 -3.03
CA VAL A 35 2.19 0.82 -3.67
C VAL A 35 3.17 1.36 -2.64
N ALA A 36 4.40 0.87 -2.68
CA ALA A 36 5.53 1.47 -1.97
C ALA A 36 6.09 2.65 -2.79
N PHE A 37 5.92 3.88 -2.30
CA PHE A 37 6.38 5.10 -2.97
C PHE A 37 7.60 5.66 -2.26
N ARG A 38 8.73 5.76 -2.97
CA ARG A 38 10.03 6.22 -2.41
C ARG A 38 10.43 5.50 -1.10
N ALA A 39 10.01 4.25 -0.98
CA ALA A 39 10.16 3.47 0.23
C ALA A 39 11.61 3.00 0.45
N LYS A 40 11.95 2.75 1.72
CA LYS A 40 13.23 2.07 2.07
C LYS A 40 13.29 0.68 1.42
N SER A 41 14.49 0.19 1.11
CA SER A 41 14.69 -1.05 0.35
C SER A 41 13.92 -2.25 0.90
N ALA A 42 13.85 -2.42 2.22
CA ALA A 42 13.10 -3.51 2.84
C ALA A 42 11.58 -3.41 2.60
N VAL A 43 11.03 -2.20 2.60
CA VAL A 43 9.61 -1.95 2.36
C VAL A 43 9.29 -2.09 0.88
N ALA A 44 10.15 -1.54 0.01
CA ALA A 44 10.02 -1.69 -1.44
C ALA A 44 10.06 -3.16 -1.87
N ALA A 45 10.94 -3.96 -1.28
CA ALA A 45 11.05 -5.40 -1.56
C ALA A 45 9.83 -6.21 -1.09
N ALA A 46 9.14 -5.75 -0.04
CA ALA A 46 7.97 -6.42 0.50
C ALA A 46 6.64 -5.99 -0.16
N ALA A 47 6.63 -4.85 -0.86
CA ALA A 47 5.44 -4.34 -1.51
C ALA A 47 5.25 -4.95 -2.92
N ARG A 48 3.99 -5.15 -3.32
CA ARG A 48 3.64 -5.68 -4.64
C ARG A 48 3.98 -4.73 -5.79
N HIS A 49 3.83 -3.43 -5.55
CA HIS A 49 4.14 -2.39 -6.53
C HIS A 49 5.06 -1.36 -5.89
N THR A 50 5.99 -0.85 -6.68
CA THR A 50 6.95 0.16 -6.23
C THR A 50 7.02 1.29 -7.24
N VAL A 51 7.12 2.52 -6.74
CA VAL A 51 7.45 3.69 -7.56
C VAL A 51 8.68 4.35 -6.97
N SER A 52 9.76 4.36 -7.73
CA SER A 52 11.04 4.98 -7.41
C SER A 52 11.40 6.03 -8.45
N MET A 53 12.32 6.93 -8.11
CA MET A 53 12.90 7.84 -9.10
C MET A 53 14.07 7.13 -9.78
N ALA A 54 14.12 7.20 -11.12
CA ALA A 54 15.35 6.96 -11.85
C ALA A 54 16.20 8.23 -11.71
N THR A 55 17.34 8.11 -11.03
CA THR A 55 18.45 9.08 -11.15
C THR A 55 19.10 8.94 -12.51
#